data_AF-A0A3S4HME2-F1
#
_entry.id   AF-A0A3S4HME2-F1
#
_cell.length_a   1.000
_cell.length_b   1.000
_cell.length_c   1.000
_cell.angle_alpha   90.00
_cell.angle_beta   90.00
_cell.angle_gamma   90.00
#
_symmetry.space_group_name_H-M   'P 1'
#
loop_
_entity.id
_entity.type
_entity.pdbx_description
1 polymer ?
#
loop_
_entity_poly.entity_id
_entity_poly.type
_entity_poly.pdbx_seq_one_letter_code
_entity_poly.pdbx_strand_id
1 'polypeptide(L)' 'MQNYHPSLRSFQNVDLQRIRQAVREAEPEIYHDVTRWRHRAIEQAMRDAGLSAQEAIAGANAAMMHFAKMAQPD' A
#
# COMPACT_ATOMS: atom_id res chain seq x y z
N MET A 1 9.82 5.05 4.78
CA MET A 1 8.36 4.83 4.66
C MET A 1 7.62 5.24 5.94
N GLN A 2 7.95 6.39 6.55
CA GLN A 2 7.43 6.79 7.87
C GLN A 2 6.66 8.13 7.84
N ASN A 3 6.41 8.68 6.65
CA ASN A 3 5.94 10.07 6.51
C ASN A 3 4.63 10.24 5.72
N TYR A 4 3.86 9.18 5.47
CA TYR A 4 2.72 9.23 4.54
C TYR A 4 1.33 9.41 5.18
N HIS A 5 1.14 9.07 6.45
CA HIS A 5 -0.09 9.38 7.18
C HIS A 5 0.16 9.22 8.68
N PRO A 6 -0.42 10.06 9.57
CA PRO A 6 -0.33 9.85 11.02
C PRO A 6 -0.86 8.47 11.44
N SER A 7 -1.85 7.92 10.73
CA SER A 7 -2.37 6.55 10.92
C SER A 7 -1.41 5.45 10.46
N LEU A 8 -0.54 5.75 9.50
CA LEU A 8 0.53 4.86 9.03
C LEU A 8 1.82 5.00 9.86
N ARG A 9 1.85 5.93 10.82
CA ARG A 9 2.99 6.13 11.73
C ARG A 9 3.06 5.06 12.83
N SER A 10 1.90 4.51 13.21
CA SER A 10 1.80 3.32 14.07
C SER A 10 1.85 2.00 13.31
N PHE A 11 1.93 2.03 11.97
CA PHE A 11 2.01 0.84 11.15
C PHE A 11 3.41 0.22 11.31
N GLN A 12 3.49 -0.85 12.07
CA GLN A 12 4.74 -1.55 12.31
C GLN A 12 5.06 -2.46 11.12
N ASN A 13 6.32 -2.89 10.98
CA ASN A 13 6.73 -3.83 9.94
C ASN A 13 5.88 -5.12 9.94
N VAL A 14 5.36 -5.51 11.11
CA VAL A 14 4.49 -6.67 11.28
C VAL A 14 3.13 -6.50 10.59
N ASP A 15 2.56 -5.28 10.63
CA ASP A 15 1.29 -4.97 9.96
C ASP A 15 1.47 -4.99 8.44
N LEU A 16 2.60 -4.48 7.96
CA LEU A 16 2.94 -4.52 6.55
C LEU A 16 3.12 -5.96 6.04
N GLN A 17 3.77 -6.83 6.83
CA GLN A 17 3.92 -8.25 6.48
C GLN A 17 2.57 -8.97 6.48
N ARG A 18 1.72 -8.71 7.48
CA ARG A 18 0.36 -9.29 7.55
C ARG A 18 -0.48 -8.89 6.33
N ILE A 19 -0.45 -7.63 5.94
CA ILE A 19 -1.22 -7.14 4.78
C ILE A 19 -0.68 -7.73 3.48
N ARG A 20 0.64 -7.81 3.33
CA ARG A 20 1.25 -8.47 2.17
C ARG A 20 0.84 -9.94 2.05
N GLN A 21 0.77 -10.64 3.17
CA GLN A 21 0.31 -12.03 3.22
C GLN A 21 -1.17 -12.12 2.82
N ALA A 22 -2.03 -11.29 3.40
CA ALA A 22 -3.45 -11.25 3.07
C ALA A 22 -3.71 -10.93 1.58
N VAL A 23 -2.94 -10.00 1.00
CA VAL A 23 -3.03 -9.69 -0.43
C VAL A 23 -2.57 -10.86 -1.30
N ARG A 24 -1.53 -11.60 -0.88
CA ARG A 24 -1.07 -12.80 -1.59
C ARG A 24 -2.09 -13.94 -1.49
N GLU A 25 -2.79 -14.08 -0.37
CA GLU A 25 -3.87 -15.06 -0.22
C GLU A 25 -5.07 -14.71 -1.11
N ALA A 26 -5.40 -13.43 -1.24
CA ALA A 26 -6.50 -12.95 -2.08
C ALA A 26 -6.17 -12.97 -3.59
N GLU A 27 -4.93 -12.66 -3.96
CA GLU A 27 -4.45 -12.65 -5.36
C GLU A 27 -3.11 -13.43 -5.44
N PRO A 28 -3.13 -14.77 -5.54
CA PRO A 28 -1.91 -15.60 -5.46
C PRO A 28 -0.92 -15.41 -6.60
N GLU A 29 -1.33 -14.87 -7.74
CA GLU A 29 -0.45 -14.55 -8.87
C GLU A 29 0.19 -13.14 -8.76
N ILE A 30 -0.26 -12.31 -7.83
CA ILE A 30 0.16 -10.90 -7.71
C ILE A 30 1.65 -10.73 -7.35
N TYR A 31 2.29 -11.77 -6.81
CA TYR A 31 3.69 -11.71 -6.38
C TYR A 31 4.67 -11.46 -7.54
N HIS A 32 4.28 -11.77 -8.78
CA HIS A 32 5.06 -11.46 -9.98
C HIS A 32 5.04 -9.97 -10.32
N ASP A 33 3.99 -9.25 -9.90
CA ASP A 33 3.84 -7.81 -10.11
C ASP A 33 3.99 -7.07 -8.79
N VAL A 34 5.25 -6.84 -8.39
CA VAL A 34 5.60 -6.16 -7.13
C VAL A 34 5.01 -4.75 -7.03
N THR A 35 4.76 -4.09 -8.16
CA THR A 35 4.15 -2.76 -8.22
C THR A 35 2.67 -2.84 -7.87
N ARG A 36 1.95 -3.78 -8.50
CA ARG A 36 0.54 -4.06 -8.20
C ARG A 36 0.36 -4.62 -6.80
N TRP A 37 1.26 -5.49 -6.34
CA TRP A 37 1.24 -6.04 -4.99
C TRP A 37 1.36 -4.94 -3.93
N ARG A 38 2.26 -3.97 -4.16
CA ARG A 38 2.43 -2.82 -3.28
C ARG A 38 1.21 -1.89 -3.30
N HIS A 39 0.67 -1.61 -4.48
CA HIS A 39 -0.55 -0.80 -4.62
C HIS A 39 -1.71 -1.42 -3.84
N ARG A 40 -1.96 -2.72 -4.02
CA ARG A 40 -2.99 -3.46 -3.28
C ARG A 40 -2.79 -3.49 -1.78
N ALA A 41 -1.55 -3.61 -1.32
CA ALA A 41 -1.25 -3.55 0.11
C ALA A 41 -1.58 -2.16 0.72
N ILE A 42 -1.32 -1.08 -0.01
CA ILE A 42 -1.65 0.28 0.44
C ILE A 42 -3.18 0.49 0.43
N GLU A 43 -3.86 0.04 -0.62
CA GLU A 43 -5.33 0.06 -0.71
C GLU A 43 -5.96 -0.70 0.47
N GLN A 44 -5.46 -1.90 0.78
CA GLN A 44 -5.95 -2.69 1.91
C GLN A 44 -5.72 -1.99 3.26
N ALA A 45 -4.53 -1.42 3.47
CA ALA A 45 -4.25 -0.67 4.70
C ALA A 45 -5.18 0.53 4.89
N MET A 46 -5.59 1.18 3.80
CA MET A 46 -6.56 2.28 3.85
C MET A 46 -7.97 1.77 4.16
N ARG A 47 -8.39 0.64 3.60
CA ARG A 47 -9.67 0.01 3.95
C ARG A 47 -9.72 -0.44 5.40
N ASP A 48 -8.63 -1.03 5.91
CA ASP A 48 -8.51 -1.44 7.31
C ASP A 48 -8.54 -0.23 8.27
N ALA A 49 -8.08 0.93 7.79
CA ALA A 49 -8.20 2.21 8.52
C ALA A 49 -9.60 2.83 8.46
N GLY A 50 -10.56 2.19 7.79
CA GLY A 50 -11.97 2.62 7.70
C GLY A 50 -12.28 3.54 6.52
N LEU A 51 -11.37 3.72 5.57
CA LEU A 51 -11.64 4.50 4.36
C LEU A 51 -12.56 3.72 3.41
N SER A 52 -13.40 4.43 2.65
CA SER A 52 -14.20 3.81 1.60
C SER A 52 -13.31 3.26 0.48
N ALA A 53 -13.85 2.33 -0.32
CA ALA A 53 -13.10 1.73 -1.42
C ALA A 53 -12.56 2.77 -2.42
N GLN A 54 -13.34 3.82 -2.73
CA GLN A 54 -12.88 4.89 -3.62
C GLN A 54 -11.74 5.72 -3.00
N GLU A 55 -11.84 6.05 -1.71
CA GLU A 55 -10.79 6.79 -1.01
C GLU A 55 -9.50 5.96 -0.88
N ALA A 56 -9.63 4.67 -0.61
CA ALA A 56 -8.50 3.75 -0.56
C ALA A 56 -7.79 3.61 -1.91
N ILE A 57 -8.54 3.52 -3.02
CA ILE A 57 -7.96 3.48 -4.37
C ILE A 57 -7.27 4.79 -4.72
N ALA A 58 -7.91 5.93 -4.43
CA ALA A 58 -7.34 7.26 -4.69
C ALA A 58 -6.06 7.48 -3.88
N GLY A 59 -6.07 7.12 -2.59
CA GLY A 59 -4.91 7.21 -1.71
C GLY A 59 -3.77 6.27 -2.13
N ALA A 60 -4.08 5.03 -2.53
CA ALA A 60 -3.09 4.10 -3.04
C ALA A 60 -2.43 4.59 -4.34
N ASN A 61 -3.22 5.15 -5.26
CA ASN A 61 -2.70 5.77 -6.49
C ASN A 61 -1.78 6.95 -6.17
N ALA A 62 -2.20 7.87 -5.30
CA ALA A 62 -1.39 9.01 -4.88
C ALA A 62 -0.07 8.57 -4.21
N ALA A 63 -0.12 7.58 -3.33
CA ALA A 63 1.07 7.01 -2.69
C ALA A 63 2.04 6.39 -3.71
N MET A 64 1.52 5.67 -4.72
CA MET A 64 2.33 5.07 -5.79
C MET A 64 2.97 6.13 -6.71
N MET A 65 2.26 7.21 -7.04
CA MET A 65 2.82 8.32 -7.85
C MET A 65 4.00 9.00 -7.15
N HIS A 66 3.92 9.17 -5.84
CA HIS A 66 5.05 9.70 -5.08
C HIS A 66 6.26 8.75 -5.03
N PHE A 67 6.06 7.43 -5.10
CA PHE A 67 7.16 6.48 -5.24
C PHE A 67 7.84 6.57 -6.61
N ALA A 68 7.06 6.74 -7.69
CA ALA A 68 7.62 6.95 -9.03
C ALA A 68 8.49 8.22 -9.09
N LYS A 69 8.06 9.30 -8.40
CA LYS A 69 8.80 10.57 -8.35
C LYS A 69 10.13 10.51 -7.58
N MET A 70 10.32 9.57 -6.65
CA MET A 70 11.60 9.38 -5.93
C MET A 70 12.60 8.47 -6.65
N ALA A 71 12.18 7.79 -7.73
CA ALA A 71 13.04 6.88 -8.49
C ALA A 71 13.80 7.57 -9.64
N GLN A 72 13.59 8.87 -9.84
CA GLN A 72 14.30 9.66 -10.83
C GLN A 72 15.31 10.56 -10.10
N PRO A 73 16.62 10.25 -10.14
CA PRO A 73 17.63 11.21 -9.73
C PRO A 73 17.64 12.38 -10.75
N ASP A 74 17.80 13.60 -10.25
CA ASP A 74 18.19 14.77 -11.04
C ASP A 74 19.61 14.55 -11.61
#